data_AF-A0A1F5SIT8-F1
#
_entry.id   AF-A0A1F5SIT8-F1
#
_cell.length_a   1.000
_cell.length_b   1.000
_cell.length_c   1.000
_cell.angle_alpha   90.00
_cell.angle_beta   90.00
_cell.angle_gamma   90.00
#
_symmetry.space_group_name_H-M   'P 1'
#
loop_
_entity.id
_entity.type
_entity.pdbx_description
1 polymer ?
#
loop_
_entity_poly.entity_id
_entity_poly.type
_entity_poly.pdbx_seq_one_letter_code
_entity_poly.pdbx_strand_id
1 'polypeptide(L)'
;MAVPVTTQVTFKTEQTLKQQALRKAKQEGITLKALLTMAMRAYVNSRISVGFQPATDPLFTDADVVAKANELGSLLVQRKL
;
A
#
# COMPACT_ATOMS: atom_id res chain seq x y z
N MET A 1 -39.47 7.62 -2.27
CA MET A 1 -38.07 8.05 -2.47
C MET A 1 -37.21 7.23 -1.52
N ALA A 2 -36.27 6.44 -2.01
CA ALA A 2 -35.39 5.65 -1.14
C ALA A 2 -34.37 6.59 -0.49
N VAL A 3 -34.36 6.66 0.84
CA VAL A 3 -33.33 7.42 1.57
C VAL A 3 -32.01 6.63 1.45
N PRO A 4 -30.92 7.26 0.99
CA PRO A 4 -29.64 6.56 0.90
C PRO A 4 -29.20 6.15 2.31
N VAL A 5 -29.01 4.85 2.52
CA VAL A 5 -28.47 4.30 3.76
C VAL A 5 -27.04 4.82 3.94
N THR A 6 -26.80 5.50 5.05
CA THR A 6 -25.45 5.95 5.43
C THR A 6 -24.80 4.92 6.33
N THR A 7 -23.51 4.66 6.11
CA THR A 7 -22.71 3.73 6.92
C THR A 7 -21.49 4.46 7.44
N GLN A 8 -21.16 4.25 8.73
CA GLN A 8 -19.94 4.78 9.33
C GLN A 8 -18.75 3.89 8.99
N VAL A 9 -17.64 4.51 8.60
CA VAL A 9 -16.36 3.82 8.34
C VAL A 9 -15.29 4.42 9.21
N THR A 10 -14.59 3.58 9.99
CA THR A 10 -13.46 3.95 10.84
C THR A 10 -12.29 3.07 10.47
N PHE A 11 -11.12 3.65 10.22
CA PHE A 11 -9.90 2.92 9.91
C PHE A 11 -8.68 3.58 10.57
N LYS A 12 -7.62 2.78 10.78
CA LYS A 12 -6.32 3.27 11.23
C LYS A 12 -5.42 3.50 10.02
N THR A 13 -4.57 4.51 10.09
CA THR A 13 -3.60 4.86 9.04
C THR A 13 -2.42 5.59 9.68
N GLU A 14 -1.32 5.70 8.95
CA GLU A 14 -0.16 6.46 9.38
C GLU A 14 -0.51 7.94 9.57
N GLN A 15 -0.01 8.52 10.66
CA GLN A 15 -0.30 9.92 11.00
C GLN A 15 0.24 10.88 9.94
N THR A 16 1.43 10.60 9.41
CA THR A 16 2.09 11.38 8.35
C THR A 16 1.26 11.37 7.07
N LEU A 17 0.80 10.19 6.63
CA LEU A 17 -0.06 10.04 5.46
C LEU A 17 -1.37 10.82 5.61
N LYS A 18 -2.02 10.72 6.79
CA LYS A 18 -3.23 11.50 7.10
C LYS A 18 -2.98 13.01 6.97
N GLN A 19 -1.87 13.50 7.51
CA GLN A 19 -1.56 14.93 7.47
C GLN A 19 -1.29 15.41 6.04
N GLN A 20 -0.55 14.64 5.25
CA GLN A 20 -0.27 14.95 3.85
C GLN A 20 -1.56 14.99 3.02
N ALA A 21 -2.41 13.96 3.15
CA ALA A 21 -3.71 13.91 2.46
C ALA A 21 -4.61 15.09 2.85
N LEU A 22 -4.64 15.45 4.14
CA LEU A 22 -5.46 16.57 4.63
C LEU A 22 -4.94 17.92 4.13
N ARG A 23 -3.62 18.12 4.06
CA ARG A 23 -3.01 19.34 3.50
C ARG A 23 -3.37 19.50 2.01
N LYS A 24 -3.25 18.42 1.23
CA LYS A 24 -3.59 18.43 -0.19
C LYS A 24 -5.09 18.67 -0.42
N ALA A 25 -5.95 17.98 0.33
CA ALA A 25 -7.40 18.19 0.25
C ALA A 25 -7.78 19.65 0.54
N LYS A 26 -7.15 20.28 1.54
CA LYS A 26 -7.35 21.70 1.84
C LYS A 26 -6.92 22.63 0.71
N GLN A 27 -5.80 22.34 0.03
CA GLN A 27 -5.34 23.12 -1.12
C GLN A 27 -6.33 23.01 -2.31
N GLU A 28 -6.97 21.86 -2.47
CA GLU A 28 -8.00 21.60 -3.47
C GLU A 28 -9.40 22.10 -3.04
N GLY A 29 -9.53 22.70 -1.86
CA GLY A 29 -10.81 23.22 -1.35
C GLY A 29 -11.82 22.14 -0.93
N ILE A 30 -11.38 20.89 -0.72
CA ILE A 30 -12.25 19.76 -0.37
C ILE A 30 -11.94 19.20 1.03
N THR A 31 -12.93 18.53 1.61
CA THR A 31 -12.75 17.84 2.90
C THR A 31 -12.11 16.47 2.69
N LEU A 32 -11.43 15.94 3.73
CA LEU A 32 -10.90 14.58 3.70
C LEU A 32 -12.00 13.53 3.46
N LYS A 33 -13.21 13.76 4.00
CA LYS A 33 -14.39 12.91 3.75
C LYS A 33 -14.74 12.89 2.26
N ALA A 34 -14.77 14.05 1.61
CA ALA A 34 -15.05 14.15 0.18
C ALA A 34 -13.98 13.40 -0.64
N LEU A 35 -12.69 13.61 -0.32
CA LEU A 35 -11.58 12.90 -0.97
C LEU A 35 -11.75 11.38 -0.90
N LEU A 36 -11.99 10.83 0.29
CA LEU A 36 -12.17 9.38 0.48
C LEU A 36 -13.40 8.86 -0.26
N THR A 37 -14.49 9.62 -0.26
CA THR A 37 -15.72 9.26 -0.98
C THR A 37 -15.49 9.24 -2.49
N MET A 38 -14.76 10.22 -3.02
CA MET A 38 -14.37 10.29 -4.43
C MET A 38 -13.44 9.14 -4.82
N ALA A 39 -12.45 8.83 -3.98
CA ALA A 39 -11.54 7.71 -4.20
C ALA A 39 -12.29 6.37 -4.23
N MET A 40 -13.18 6.12 -3.27
CA MET A 40 -14.02 4.91 -3.26
C MET A 40 -14.89 4.81 -4.52
N ARG A 41 -15.54 5.90 -4.94
CA ARG A 41 -16.34 5.92 -6.18
C ARG A 41 -15.48 5.68 -7.42
N ALA A 42 -14.32 6.31 -7.48
CA ALA A 42 -13.41 6.15 -8.61
C ALA A 42 -12.84 4.74 -8.69
N TYR A 43 -12.59 4.09 -7.55
CA TYR A 43 -12.20 2.68 -7.48
C TYR A 43 -13.30 1.75 -8.01
N VAL A 44 -14.55 1.91 -7.54
CA VAL A 44 -15.69 1.10 -8.05
C VAL A 44 -15.91 1.32 -9.54
N ASN A 45 -15.73 2.54 -10.02
CA ASN A 45 -15.89 2.88 -11.44
C ASN A 45 -14.63 2.59 -12.29
N SER A 46 -13.66 1.82 -11.79
CA SER A 46 -12.42 1.45 -12.50
C SER A 46 -11.58 2.64 -13.00
N ARG A 47 -11.74 3.83 -12.39
CA ARG A 47 -10.94 5.04 -12.67
C ARG A 47 -9.68 5.12 -11.80
N ILE A 48 -9.61 4.30 -10.75
CA ILE A 48 -8.41 4.09 -9.92
C ILE A 48 -8.16 2.59 -9.88
N SER A 49 -6.93 2.18 -10.16
CA SER A 49 -6.46 0.81 -9.95
C SER A 49 -5.57 0.80 -8.72
N VAL A 50 -5.88 -0.07 -7.76
CA VAL A 50 -5.01 -0.32 -6.60
C VAL A 50 -4.23 -1.60 -6.92
N GLY A 51 -2.95 -1.43 -7.25
CA GLY A 51 -2.04 -2.55 -7.43
C GLY A 51 -1.38 -2.91 -6.10
N PHE A 52 -1.23 -4.21 -5.83
CA PHE A 52 -0.27 -4.64 -4.83
C PHE A 52 1.11 -4.51 -5.46
N GLN A 53 1.82 -3.43 -5.14
CA GLN A 53 3.26 -3.45 -5.29
C GLN A 53 3.80 -4.32 -4.17
N PRO A 54 4.48 -5.44 -4.46
CA PRO A 54 5.26 -6.11 -3.44
C PRO A 54 6.18 -5.03 -2.86
N ALA A 55 6.14 -4.86 -1.55
CA ALA A 55 7.13 -4.05 -0.87
C ALA A 55 8.48 -4.68 -1.25
N THR A 56 9.20 -4.06 -2.18
CA THR A 56 10.63 -4.31 -2.32
C THR A 56 11.24 -3.66 -1.10
N ASP A 57 11.06 -4.30 0.06
CA ASP A 57 11.83 -3.99 1.24
C ASP A 57 13.30 -4.23 0.86
N PRO A 58 14.17 -3.21 0.89
CA PRO A 58 15.60 -3.40 0.68
C PRO A 58 16.27 -4.14 1.86
N LEU A 59 15.50 -4.75 2.77
CA LEU A 59 16.05 -5.54 3.87
C LEU A 59 16.80 -6.81 3.42
N PHE A 60 16.70 -7.18 2.14
CA PHE A 60 17.48 -8.28 1.55
C PHE A 60 18.57 -7.81 0.58
N THR A 61 19.02 -6.55 0.70
CA THR A 61 20.25 -6.06 0.02
C THR A 61 21.50 -6.17 0.87
N ASP A 62 21.46 -6.89 1.99
CA ASP A 62 22.69 -7.23 2.71
C ASP A 62 23.51 -8.23 1.87
N ALA A 63 24.64 -7.75 1.35
CA ALA A 63 25.56 -8.53 0.53
C ALA A 63 25.98 -9.84 1.24
N ASP A 64 26.06 -9.82 2.57
CA ASP A 64 26.39 -10.97 3.41
C ASP A 64 25.30 -12.05 3.41
N VAL A 65 24.02 -11.67 3.33
CA VAL A 65 22.90 -12.62 3.27
C VAL A 65 22.86 -13.29 1.90
N VAL A 66 23.09 -12.52 0.83
CA VAL A 66 23.19 -13.05 -0.54
C VAL A 66 24.42 -13.97 -0.69
N ALA A 67 25.55 -13.61 -0.10
CA ALA A 67 26.77 -14.43 -0.11
C ALA A 67 26.55 -15.78 0.59
N LYS A 68 25.95 -15.78 1.78
CA LYS A 68 25.64 -17.01 2.53
C LYS A 68 24.60 -17.89 1.81
N ALA A 69 23.59 -17.29 1.19
CA ALA A 69 22.59 -18.05 0.43
C ALA A 69 23.22 -18.75 -0.79
N ASN A 70 24.16 -18.09 -1.48
CA ASN A 70 24.89 -18.68 -2.60
C ASN A 70 25.86 -19.79 -2.16
N GLU A 71 26.51 -19.62 -1.01
CA GLU A 71 27.38 -20.64 -0.42
C GLU A 71 26.58 -21.89 0.01
N LEU A 72 25.40 -21.71 0.61
CA LEU A 72 24.52 -22.83 0.94
C LEU A 72 23.99 -23.54 -0.32
N GLY A 73 23.67 -22.77 -1.36
CA GLY A 73 23.26 -23.33 -2.66
C GLY A 73 24.35 -24.19 -3.31
N SER A 74 25.60 -23.75 -3.27
CA SER A 74 26.73 -24.50 -3.84
C SER A 74 27.01 -25.80 -3.07
N LEU A 75 26.86 -25.79 -1.75
CA LEU A 75 26.99 -26.99 -0.91
C LEU A 75 25.87 -28.02 -1.15
N LEU A 76 24.65 -27.57 -1.43
CA LEU A 76 23.53 -28.47 -1.77
C LEU A 76 23.69 -29.07 -3.18
N VAL A 77 24.30 -28.35 -4.12
CA VAL A 77 24.61 -28.87 -5.46
C VAL A 77 25.76 -29.88 -5.42
N GLN A 78 26.78 -29.65 -4.58
CA GLN A 78 27.87 -30.62 -4.37
C GLN A 78 27.40 -31.87 -3.62
N ARG A 79 26.40 -31.74 -2.76
CA ARG A 79 25.78 -32.83 -2.01
C ARG A 79 24.54 -33.40 -2.72
N LYS A 80 24.59 -33.51 -4.06
CA LYS A 80 23.64 -34.34 -4.80
C LYS A 80 23.72 -35.77 -4.25
N LEU A 81 22.58 -36.23 -3.73
CA LEU A 81 22.20 -37.65 -3.72
C LEU A 81 22.43 -38.26 -5.11
#